data_AF-A0A6B3MGG2-F1
#
_entry.id   AF-A0A6B3MGG2-F1
#
_cell.length_a   1.000
_cell.length_b   1.000
_cell.length_c   1.000
_cell.angle_alpha   90.00
_cell.angle_beta   90.00
_cell.angle_gamma   90.00
#
_symmetry.space_group_name_H-M   'P 1'
#
loop_
_entity.id
_entity.type
_entity.pdbx_description
1 polymer ?
#
loop_
_entity_poly.entity_id
_entity_poly.type
_entity_poly.pdbx_seq_one_letter_code
_entity_poly.pdbx_strand_id
1 'polypeptide(L)'
;MQIEFDLGNPGYTLLHRAGLAGLWMTLKQLQREVPIENRPERFRWETDTDDLVVAHRRFTLQWENNDLAVIDWFLRWSFQIADGLIYLKALDSTNMRIESQVIVHQGILGTLLQHNSTHKATGIQEKSFLLDDDKPPVLVKYKSLQSYVYQDFAKNLCDKKGNWLKKPITVAGWLNPGAAVKHIAFSSSTSFEEIPEQAFILLFAPVACYYFLLRSTLRDKRAQYALIIPEVTDLEKYANYRQNPHLREASYKDFFASGLGDAGLRFLTYETTAELANKFGLERCQVLTLGTVAWASQQKTRTDLYVVEASEEVCENYQLCCNWFSR
;
A
#
# COMPACT_ATOMS: atom_id res chain seq x y z
N MET A 1 24.99 0.92 9.01
CA MET A 1 23.67 0.93 9.66
C MET A 1 23.10 -0.48 9.67
N GLN A 2 22.35 -0.82 10.72
CA GLN A 2 21.65 -2.10 10.84
C GLN A 2 20.29 -1.83 11.49
N ILE A 3 19.22 -2.32 10.88
CA ILE A 3 17.84 -2.21 11.40
C ILE A 3 17.21 -3.59 11.40
N GLU A 4 16.71 -4.01 12.54
CA GLU A 4 15.94 -5.24 12.70
C GLU A 4 14.44 -4.91 12.63
N PHE A 5 13.70 -5.66 11.82
CA PHE A 5 12.25 -5.54 11.74
C PHE A 5 11.58 -6.84 12.12
N ASP A 6 10.50 -6.77 12.91
CA ASP A 6 9.72 -7.93 13.35
C ASP A 6 8.21 -7.62 13.27
N LEU A 7 7.44 -8.46 12.57
CA LEU A 7 5.97 -8.38 12.55
C LEU A 7 5.33 -8.41 13.95
N GLY A 8 5.98 -9.07 14.91
CA GLY A 8 5.57 -9.18 16.30
C GLY A 8 5.84 -7.94 17.15
N ASN A 9 6.42 -6.87 16.59
CA ASN A 9 6.67 -5.64 17.35
C ASN A 9 5.34 -5.09 17.91
N PRO A 10 5.19 -4.92 19.25
CA PRO A 10 3.95 -4.47 19.86
C PRO A 10 3.59 -3.03 19.51
N GLY A 11 4.54 -2.22 19.02
CA GLY A 11 4.29 -0.87 18.52
C GLY A 11 3.63 -0.84 17.13
N TYR A 12 3.61 -1.97 16.40
CA TYR A 12 3.10 -1.99 15.03
C TYR A 12 1.58 -2.10 14.98
N THR A 13 0.96 -1.08 14.38
CA THR A 13 -0.41 -1.17 13.87
C THR A 13 -0.50 -2.08 12.65
N LEU A 14 -1.70 -2.42 12.17
CA LEU A 14 -1.84 -3.18 10.92
C LEU A 14 -1.21 -2.46 9.73
N LEU A 15 -1.23 -1.12 9.69
CA LEU A 15 -0.60 -0.36 8.61
C LEU A 15 0.93 -0.51 8.64
N HIS A 16 1.54 -0.56 9.84
CA HIS A 16 2.96 -0.84 9.97
C HIS A 16 3.31 -2.25 9.51
N ARG A 17 2.49 -3.25 9.85
CA ARG A 17 2.68 -4.64 9.38
C ARG A 17 2.53 -4.75 7.87
N ALA A 18 1.54 -4.08 7.29
CA ALA A 18 1.40 -3.97 5.83
C ALA A 18 2.61 -3.24 5.21
N GLY A 19 3.10 -2.17 5.84
CA GLY A 19 4.33 -1.48 5.44
C GLY A 19 5.54 -2.38 5.43
N LEU A 20 5.74 -3.16 6.49
CA LEU A 20 6.83 -4.12 6.59
C LEU A 20 6.73 -5.21 5.50
N ALA A 21 5.52 -5.70 5.22
CA ALA A 21 5.28 -6.65 4.14
C ALA A 21 5.59 -6.05 2.77
N GLY A 22 5.19 -4.79 2.54
CA GLY A 22 5.53 -4.05 1.32
C GLY A 22 7.04 -3.85 1.16
N LEU A 23 7.76 -3.57 2.25
CA LEU A 23 9.22 -3.48 2.24
C LEU A 23 9.83 -4.84 1.89
N TRP A 24 9.37 -5.92 2.51
CA TRP A 24 9.84 -7.28 2.22
C TRP A 24 9.64 -7.64 0.74
N MET A 25 8.45 -7.39 0.18
CA MET A 25 8.17 -7.59 -1.24
C MET A 25 9.11 -6.79 -2.15
N THR A 26 9.41 -5.55 -1.74
CA THR A 26 10.33 -4.66 -2.46
C THR A 26 11.75 -5.22 -2.47
N LEU A 27 12.24 -5.70 -1.33
CA LEU A 27 13.55 -6.34 -1.20
C LEU A 27 13.63 -7.61 -2.06
N LYS A 28 12.58 -8.46 -2.04
CA LYS A 28 12.52 -9.64 -2.92
C LYS A 28 12.56 -9.29 -4.39
N GLN A 29 11.85 -8.24 -4.81
CA GLN A 29 11.92 -7.80 -6.20
C GLN A 29 13.32 -7.25 -6.53
N LEU A 30 13.93 -6.50 -5.61
CA LEU A 30 15.29 -5.99 -5.77
C LEU A 30 16.28 -7.14 -5.95
N GLN A 31 16.08 -8.24 -5.21
CA GLN A 31 16.89 -9.45 -5.34
C GLN A 31 16.89 -10.02 -6.75
N ARG A 32 15.71 -10.01 -7.39
CA ARG A 32 15.50 -10.58 -8.72
C ARG A 32 16.04 -9.68 -9.83
N GLU A 33 15.91 -8.37 -9.69
CA GLU A 33 16.21 -7.43 -10.77
C GLU A 33 17.59 -6.78 -10.69
N VAL A 34 18.14 -6.63 -9.49
CA VAL A 34 19.38 -5.87 -9.27
C VAL A 34 20.43 -6.79 -8.65
N PRO A 35 21.46 -7.19 -9.43
CA PRO A 35 22.60 -7.94 -8.92
C PRO A 35 23.27 -7.24 -7.74
N ILE A 36 23.88 -7.99 -6.84
CA ILE A 36 24.42 -7.46 -5.58
C ILE A 36 25.52 -6.43 -5.81
N GLU A 37 26.32 -6.60 -6.86
CA GLU A 37 27.38 -5.72 -7.32
C GLU A 37 26.88 -4.34 -7.77
N ASN A 38 25.60 -4.25 -8.14
CA ASN A 38 24.95 -3.01 -8.58
C ASN A 38 24.17 -2.32 -7.44
N ARG A 39 24.20 -2.87 -6.22
CA ARG A 39 23.57 -2.28 -5.05
C ARG A 39 24.57 -1.38 -4.32
N PRO A 40 24.15 -0.20 -3.83
CA PRO A 40 25.05 0.70 -3.13
C PRO A 40 25.50 0.11 -1.79
N GLU A 41 26.75 0.37 -1.42
CA GLU A 41 27.26 0.29 -0.04
C GLU A 41 26.89 -0.97 0.75
N ARG A 42 27.00 -2.14 0.11
CA ARG A 42 26.67 -3.45 0.71
C ARG A 42 25.23 -3.55 1.22
N PHE A 43 24.29 -2.83 0.60
CA PHE A 43 22.87 -2.92 0.92
C PHE A 43 22.37 -4.35 0.76
N ARG A 44 22.07 -4.99 1.89
CA ARG A 44 21.71 -6.40 2.02
C ARG A 44 20.72 -6.62 3.14
N TRP A 45 20.05 -7.75 3.12
CA TRP A 45 19.14 -8.17 4.17
C TRP A 45 19.27 -9.67 4.40
N GLU A 46 19.05 -10.07 5.64
CA GLU A 46 19.18 -11.44 6.10
C GLU A 46 17.99 -11.77 7.02
N THR A 47 17.52 -13.02 6.96
CA THR A 47 16.53 -13.54 7.90
C THR A 47 17.29 -14.22 9.04
N ASP A 48 17.11 -13.74 10.27
CA ASP A 48 17.99 -14.08 11.40
C ASP A 48 17.81 -15.50 11.99
N THR A 49 17.05 -16.41 11.35
CA THR A 49 16.68 -17.66 12.03
C THR A 49 16.67 -18.89 11.13
N ASP A 50 17.35 -19.95 11.59
CA ASP A 50 17.16 -21.33 11.13
C ASP A 50 15.80 -21.91 11.58
N ASP A 51 15.09 -21.22 12.48
CA ASP A 51 13.74 -21.57 12.90
C ASP A 51 12.73 -21.21 11.80
N LEU A 52 12.23 -22.23 11.09
CA LEU A 52 11.26 -22.08 10.00
C LEU A 52 9.98 -21.33 10.40
N VAL A 53 9.61 -21.28 11.68
CA VAL A 53 8.42 -20.55 12.16
C VAL A 53 8.70 -19.05 12.32
N VAL A 54 9.94 -18.67 12.68
CA VAL A 54 10.35 -17.27 12.84
C VAL A 54 10.94 -16.70 11.54
N ALA A 55 11.44 -17.57 10.65
CA ALA A 55 12.17 -17.25 9.42
C ALA A 55 11.42 -16.36 8.42
N HIS A 56 10.15 -16.08 8.65
CA HIS A 56 9.32 -15.27 7.76
C HIS A 56 8.61 -14.12 8.47
N ARG A 57 8.96 -13.84 9.72
CA ARG A 57 8.41 -12.71 10.51
C ARG A 57 9.41 -11.61 10.78
N ARG A 58 10.70 -11.93 10.75
CA ARG A 58 11.80 -11.04 11.08
C ARG A 58 12.86 -11.03 9.99
N PHE A 59 13.42 -9.86 9.72
CA PHE A 59 14.63 -9.72 8.94
C PHE A 59 15.42 -8.51 9.39
N THR A 60 16.71 -8.54 9.10
CA THR A 60 17.64 -7.47 9.41
C THR A 60 18.11 -6.84 8.11
N LEU A 61 17.93 -5.52 7.98
CA LEU A 61 18.42 -4.72 6.85
C LEU A 61 19.74 -4.07 7.23
N GLN A 62 20.74 -4.16 6.35
CA GLN A 62 22.10 -3.67 6.59
C GLN A 62 22.64 -2.94 5.39
N TRP A 63 23.39 -1.87 5.65
CA TRP A 63 24.21 -1.18 4.67
C TRP A 63 25.34 -0.43 5.38
N GLU A 64 26.34 0.00 4.63
CA GLU A 64 27.48 0.75 5.13
C GLU A 64 27.47 2.20 4.61
N ASN A 65 28.40 3.01 5.12
CA ASN A 65 28.68 4.36 4.63
C ASN A 65 27.49 5.34 4.73
N ASN A 66 27.07 5.94 3.62
CA ASN A 66 26.16 7.10 3.61
C ASN A 66 24.69 6.66 3.60
N ASP A 67 24.02 6.75 4.75
CA ASP A 67 22.61 6.34 4.91
C ASP A 67 21.68 7.07 3.94
N LEU A 68 21.85 8.39 3.77
CA LEU A 68 21.03 9.16 2.84
C LEU A 68 21.17 8.69 1.40
N ALA A 69 22.40 8.45 0.92
CA ALA A 69 22.63 8.01 -0.45
C ALA A 69 22.01 6.64 -0.72
N VAL A 70 22.17 5.70 0.22
CA VAL A 70 21.62 4.34 0.10
C VAL A 70 20.09 4.37 0.10
N ILE A 71 19.49 5.11 1.03
CA ILE A 71 18.04 5.15 1.20
C ILE A 71 17.38 5.97 0.08
N ASP A 72 17.99 7.07 -0.39
CA ASP A 72 17.51 7.82 -1.55
C ASP A 72 17.51 6.95 -2.81
N TRP A 73 18.60 6.21 -3.06
CA TRP A 73 18.66 5.23 -4.15
C TRP A 73 17.55 4.18 -4.02
N PHE A 74 17.39 3.58 -2.84
CA PHE A 74 16.41 2.51 -2.63
C PHE A 74 14.97 3.02 -2.81
N LEU A 75 14.64 4.20 -2.29
CA LEU A 75 13.32 4.80 -2.45
C LEU A 75 13.04 5.17 -3.91
N ARG A 76 13.99 5.81 -4.62
CA ARG A 76 13.83 6.12 -6.05
C ARG A 76 13.70 4.88 -6.93
N TRP A 77 14.41 3.81 -6.57
CA TRP A 77 14.27 2.53 -7.23
C TRP A 77 12.89 1.95 -6.98
N SER A 78 12.43 1.92 -5.72
CA SER A 78 11.16 1.31 -5.31
C SER A 78 9.93 2.04 -5.86
N PHE A 79 9.99 3.38 -5.87
CA PHE A 79 8.90 4.29 -6.13
C PHE A 79 9.15 5.06 -7.43
N GLN A 80 8.60 4.55 -8.53
CA GLN A 80 8.82 5.09 -9.87
C GLN A 80 7.57 5.76 -10.43
N ILE A 81 7.76 6.47 -11.54
CA ILE A 81 6.68 6.91 -12.42
C ILE A 81 7.04 6.45 -13.83
N ALA A 82 6.10 5.84 -14.52
CA ALA A 82 6.16 5.60 -15.97
C ALA A 82 4.82 5.98 -16.60
N ASP A 83 4.87 6.68 -17.73
CA ASP A 83 3.70 7.23 -18.44
C ASP A 83 2.74 8.03 -17.54
N GLY A 84 3.30 8.70 -16.53
CA GLY A 84 2.55 9.49 -15.56
C GLY A 84 1.79 8.69 -14.51
N LEU A 85 1.91 7.37 -14.50
CA LEU A 85 1.34 6.47 -13.50
C LEU A 85 2.38 6.15 -12.42
N ILE A 86 1.90 5.89 -11.19
CA ILE A 86 2.77 5.48 -10.08
C ILE A 86 3.18 4.04 -10.34
N TYR A 87 4.47 3.75 -10.52
CA TYR A 87 5.02 2.42 -10.71
C TYR A 87 5.67 1.94 -9.41
N LEU A 88 5.17 0.84 -8.84
CA LEU A 88 5.71 0.26 -7.62
C LEU A 88 6.50 -1.00 -8.00
N LYS A 89 7.82 -0.99 -7.84
CA LYS A 89 8.66 -2.11 -8.31
C LYS A 89 8.24 -3.44 -7.70
N ALA A 90 7.93 -3.44 -6.42
CA ALA A 90 7.50 -4.62 -5.68
C ALA A 90 6.25 -5.32 -6.24
N LEU A 91 5.42 -4.64 -7.04
CA LEU A 91 4.26 -5.23 -7.70
C LEU A 91 4.56 -5.71 -9.13
N ASP A 92 5.82 -5.61 -9.56
CA ASP A 92 6.27 -5.87 -10.93
C ASP A 92 5.40 -5.10 -11.94
N SER A 93 5.27 -3.78 -11.70
CA SER A 93 4.48 -2.86 -12.52
C SER A 93 4.84 -2.90 -14.02
N THR A 94 6.04 -3.35 -14.38
CA THR A 94 6.45 -3.55 -15.78
C THR A 94 5.61 -4.63 -16.48
N ASN A 95 5.30 -5.72 -15.78
CA ASN A 95 4.52 -6.84 -16.30
C ASN A 95 3.05 -6.81 -15.82
N MET A 96 2.62 -5.70 -15.20
CA MET A 96 1.25 -5.54 -14.74
C MET A 96 0.36 -5.04 -15.88
N ARG A 97 -0.85 -5.59 -15.99
CA ARG A 97 -1.87 -5.09 -16.91
C ARG A 97 -2.13 -3.61 -16.65
N ILE A 98 -2.22 -2.80 -17.71
CA ILE A 98 -2.37 -1.35 -17.59
C ILE A 98 -3.57 -0.91 -16.74
N GLU A 99 -4.65 -1.69 -16.74
CA GLU A 99 -5.82 -1.42 -15.91
C GLU A 99 -5.53 -1.58 -14.42
N SER A 100 -4.86 -2.67 -14.03
CA SER A 100 -4.35 -2.87 -12.68
C SER A 100 -3.40 -1.74 -12.26
N GLN A 101 -2.57 -1.27 -13.19
CA GLN A 101 -1.66 -0.15 -12.94
C GLN A 101 -2.41 1.17 -12.69
N VAL A 102 -3.47 1.44 -13.45
CA VAL A 102 -4.35 2.59 -13.24
C VAL A 102 -5.12 2.48 -11.92
N ILE A 103 -5.58 1.27 -11.56
CA ILE A 103 -6.24 0.98 -10.28
C ILE A 103 -5.33 1.36 -9.11
N VAL A 104 -4.10 0.84 -9.08
CA VAL A 104 -3.13 1.14 -8.01
C VAL A 104 -2.85 2.63 -7.93
N HIS A 105 -2.62 3.28 -9.08
CA HIS A 105 -2.37 4.71 -9.14
C HIS A 105 -3.55 5.55 -8.61
N GLN A 106 -4.78 5.29 -9.08
CA GLN A 106 -5.97 5.99 -8.61
C GLN A 106 -6.27 5.69 -7.15
N GLY A 107 -6.07 4.45 -6.71
CA GLY A 107 -6.23 4.02 -5.33
C GLY A 107 -5.30 4.78 -4.38
N ILE A 108 -4.01 4.89 -4.72
CA ILE A 108 -3.03 5.63 -3.92
C ILE A 108 -3.38 7.13 -3.87
N LEU A 109 -3.67 7.76 -5.01
CA LEU A 109 -4.10 9.16 -5.04
C LEU A 109 -5.43 9.39 -4.32
N GLY A 110 -6.32 8.40 -4.37
CA GLY A 110 -7.64 8.42 -3.75
C GLY A 110 -7.63 8.13 -2.26
N THR A 111 -6.51 7.66 -1.69
CA THR A 111 -6.41 7.26 -0.27
C THR A 111 -5.25 7.96 0.44
N LEU A 112 -4.02 7.62 0.10
CA LEU A 112 -2.80 8.07 0.78
C LEU A 112 -2.38 9.47 0.32
N LEU A 113 -2.36 9.69 -1.00
CA LEU A 113 -1.80 10.89 -1.64
C LEU A 113 -2.89 11.88 -2.11
N GLN A 114 -3.95 12.05 -1.32
CA GLN A 114 -5.10 12.86 -1.71
C GLN A 114 -4.81 14.37 -1.85
N HIS A 115 -3.84 14.89 -1.09
CA HIS A 115 -3.54 16.32 -1.09
C HIS A 115 -2.57 16.68 -2.22
N ASN A 116 -2.79 17.80 -2.91
CA ASN A 116 -1.94 18.19 -4.05
C ASN A 116 -0.50 18.54 -3.64
N SER A 117 -0.19 18.70 -2.35
CA SER A 117 1.20 18.86 -1.88
C SER A 117 1.99 17.56 -1.86
N THR A 118 1.34 16.40 -2.00
CA THR A 118 2.01 15.10 -1.96
C THR A 118 2.52 14.64 -3.32
N HIS A 119 2.18 15.36 -4.39
CA HIS A 119 2.52 15.00 -5.76
C HIS A 119 2.51 16.21 -6.67
N LYS A 120 3.29 16.15 -7.75
CA LYS A 120 3.26 17.15 -8.82
C LYS A 120 2.56 16.55 -10.04
N ALA A 121 1.41 17.10 -10.41
CA ALA A 121 0.62 16.64 -11.54
C ALA A 121 1.08 17.28 -12.87
N THR A 122 0.94 16.55 -13.96
CA THR A 122 1.19 17.04 -15.34
C THR A 122 -0.10 17.26 -16.13
N GLY A 123 -1.24 16.77 -15.62
CA GLY A 123 -2.55 16.95 -16.24
C GLY A 123 -3.46 15.74 -16.04
N ILE A 124 -4.60 15.75 -16.72
CA ILE A 124 -5.49 14.59 -16.80
C ILE A 124 -5.19 13.83 -18.10
N GLN A 125 -5.09 12.52 -18.00
CA GLN A 125 -4.93 11.60 -19.12
C GLN A 125 -6.13 10.66 -19.17
N GLU A 126 -6.38 10.09 -20.35
CA GLU A 126 -7.52 9.21 -20.59
C GLU A 126 -7.05 7.92 -21.25
N LYS A 127 -7.60 6.79 -20.80
CA LYS A 127 -7.41 5.46 -21.42
C LYS A 127 -8.75 4.80 -21.64
N SER A 128 -8.86 4.06 -22.72
CA SER A 128 -10.06 3.31 -23.09
C SER A 128 -9.87 1.85 -22.71
N PHE A 129 -10.78 1.29 -21.92
CA PHE A 129 -10.73 -0.11 -21.46
C PHE A 129 -11.99 -0.87 -21.85
N LEU A 130 -11.82 -2.06 -22.42
CA LEU A 130 -12.91 -2.97 -22.72
C LEU A 130 -13.19 -3.82 -21.48
N LEU A 131 -14.35 -3.63 -20.84
CA LEU A 131 -14.70 -4.34 -19.60
C LEU A 131 -15.42 -5.67 -19.87
N ASP A 132 -16.23 -5.69 -20.93
CA ASP A 132 -16.98 -6.84 -21.44
C ASP A 132 -16.92 -6.79 -22.97
N ASP A 133 -16.75 -7.94 -23.63
CA ASP A 133 -16.54 -8.02 -25.09
C ASP A 133 -17.69 -7.42 -25.91
N ASP A 134 -18.91 -7.45 -25.38
CA ASP A 134 -20.12 -6.97 -26.04
C ASP A 134 -20.51 -5.53 -25.70
N LYS A 135 -19.69 -4.81 -24.90
CA LYS A 135 -19.99 -3.44 -24.45
C LYS A 135 -18.99 -2.43 -25.02
N PRO A 136 -19.42 -1.18 -25.24
CA PRO A 136 -18.49 -0.14 -25.64
C PRO A 136 -17.39 0.05 -24.58
N PRO A 137 -16.16 0.40 -25.00
CA PRO A 137 -15.08 0.66 -24.07
C PRO A 137 -15.43 1.78 -23.09
N VAL A 138 -14.99 1.62 -21.85
CA VAL A 138 -15.11 2.65 -20.82
C VAL A 138 -13.89 3.56 -20.88
N LEU A 139 -14.15 4.86 -20.99
CA LEU A 139 -13.13 5.89 -20.92
C LEU A 139 -12.79 6.20 -19.46
N VAL A 140 -11.58 5.84 -19.05
CA VAL A 140 -11.07 6.05 -17.70
C VAL A 140 -10.13 7.25 -17.69
N LYS A 141 -10.42 8.22 -16.83
CA LYS A 141 -9.60 9.42 -16.63
C LYS A 141 -8.74 9.27 -15.38
N TYR A 142 -7.46 9.66 -15.45
CA TYR A 142 -6.56 9.66 -14.30
C TYR A 142 -5.64 10.88 -14.29
N LYS A 143 -5.14 11.24 -13.11
CA LYS A 143 -4.25 12.39 -12.91
C LYS A 143 -2.80 11.96 -13.12
N SER A 144 -2.24 12.28 -14.28
CA SER A 144 -0.84 12.00 -14.59
C SER A 144 0.12 12.80 -13.70
N LEU A 145 1.20 12.16 -13.24
CA LEU A 145 2.17 12.72 -12.31
C LEU A 145 3.55 12.90 -12.93
N GLN A 146 4.28 13.90 -12.45
CA GLN A 146 5.71 14.09 -12.66
C GLN A 146 6.53 13.52 -11.49
N SER A 147 6.04 13.68 -10.26
CA SER A 147 6.71 13.20 -9.05
C SER A 147 5.73 13.06 -7.88
N TYR A 148 6.13 12.33 -6.83
CA TYR A 148 5.40 12.21 -5.57
C TYR A 148 6.34 12.03 -4.37
N VAL A 149 5.83 12.35 -3.18
CA VAL A 149 6.63 12.55 -1.95
C VAL A 149 7.46 11.35 -1.50
N TYR A 150 7.10 10.11 -1.86
CA TYR A 150 7.86 8.93 -1.41
C TYR A 150 9.24 8.85 -2.05
N GLN A 151 9.38 9.38 -3.27
CA GLN A 151 10.60 9.29 -4.06
C GLN A 151 11.76 10.08 -3.45
N ASP A 152 11.44 11.12 -2.67
CA ASP A 152 12.41 12.04 -2.07
C ASP A 152 12.42 11.99 -0.53
N PHE A 153 11.73 11.03 0.08
CA PHE A 153 11.53 10.98 1.54
C PHE A 153 12.79 10.62 2.34
N ALA A 154 13.86 10.16 1.70
CA ALA A 154 15.12 9.84 2.39
C ALA A 154 15.66 11.03 3.21
N LYS A 155 15.42 12.26 2.74
CA LYS A 155 15.80 13.51 3.43
C LYS A 155 15.05 13.73 4.75
N ASN A 156 13.92 13.06 4.95
CA ASN A 156 13.16 13.08 6.19
C ASN A 156 13.61 12.00 7.19
N LEU A 157 14.39 11.02 6.74
CA LEU A 157 14.92 9.92 7.56
C LEU A 157 16.38 10.13 7.96
N CYS A 158 17.08 11.07 7.33
CA CYS A 158 18.49 11.36 7.57
C CYS A 158 18.73 12.81 8.02
N ASP A 159 19.80 13.03 8.78
CA ASP A 159 20.26 14.36 9.16
C ASP A 159 20.98 15.07 8.00
N LYS A 160 21.37 16.34 8.22
CA LYS A 160 22.08 17.14 7.21
C LYS A 160 23.46 16.60 6.83
N LYS A 161 24.03 15.69 7.63
CA LYS A 161 25.30 15.01 7.36
C LYS A 161 25.09 13.68 6.62
N GLY A 162 23.84 13.30 6.36
CA GLY A 162 23.47 12.07 5.67
C GLY A 162 23.39 10.84 6.56
N ASN A 163 23.39 11.00 7.89
CA ASN A 163 23.24 9.88 8.82
C ASN A 163 21.77 9.65 9.17
N TRP A 164 21.41 8.40 9.44
CA TRP A 164 20.09 8.02 9.91
C TRP A 164 19.71 8.76 11.20
N LEU A 165 18.49 9.28 11.24
CA LEU A 165 17.98 9.98 12.41
C LEU A 165 17.81 9.01 13.58
N LYS A 166 18.05 9.51 14.80
CA LYS A 166 17.85 8.75 16.05
C LYS A 166 16.67 9.24 16.87
N LYS A 167 16.10 10.38 16.49
CA LYS A 167 14.98 11.00 17.19
C LYS A 167 13.70 10.75 16.40
N PRO A 168 12.55 10.64 17.08
CA PRO A 168 11.26 10.59 16.41
C PRO A 168 11.08 11.75 15.44
N ILE A 169 10.36 11.49 14.35
CA ILE A 169 9.99 12.47 13.34
C ILE A 169 8.48 12.61 13.28
N THR A 170 8.02 13.83 12.99
CA THR A 170 6.60 14.08 12.76
C THR A 170 6.13 13.33 11.51
N VAL A 171 5.08 12.52 11.67
CA VAL A 171 4.48 11.75 10.58
C VAL A 171 3.35 12.53 9.96
N ALA A 172 3.46 12.74 8.65
CA ALA A 172 2.41 13.37 7.88
C ALA A 172 1.20 12.43 7.75
N GLY A 173 -0.01 13.00 7.69
CA GLY A 173 -1.24 12.21 7.58
C GLY A 173 -1.35 11.34 6.32
N TRP A 174 -0.57 11.60 5.27
CA TRP A 174 -0.50 10.73 4.09
C TRP A 174 0.32 9.45 4.33
N LEU A 175 1.27 9.49 5.29
CA LEU A 175 2.14 8.36 5.64
C LEU A 175 1.43 7.40 6.62
N ASN A 176 0.62 7.96 7.52
CA ASN A 176 -0.27 7.20 8.41
C ASN A 176 -1.68 7.81 8.41
N PRO A 177 -2.54 7.44 7.44
CA PRO A 177 -3.89 7.98 7.34
C PRO A 177 -4.73 7.76 8.59
N GLY A 178 -5.30 8.85 9.10
CA GLY A 178 -6.10 8.83 10.33
C GLY A 178 -5.32 9.14 11.61
N ALA A 179 -3.99 9.23 11.57
CA ALA A 179 -3.15 9.64 12.71
C ALA A 179 -3.13 11.17 12.94
N ALA A 180 -4.16 11.90 12.49
CA ALA A 180 -4.10 13.36 12.43
C ALA A 180 -4.07 14.03 13.82
N VAL A 181 -3.33 15.14 13.87
CA VAL A 181 -3.23 16.11 14.97
C VAL A 181 -4.62 16.47 15.49
N LYS A 182 -4.90 16.14 16.76
CA LYS A 182 -6.24 16.30 17.38
C LYS A 182 -6.68 17.76 17.50
N HIS A 183 -5.76 18.74 17.50
CA HIS A 183 -6.08 20.16 17.62
C HIS A 183 -5.12 21.08 16.83
N ILE A 184 -5.65 21.86 15.87
CA ILE A 184 -4.88 22.81 15.03
C ILE A 184 -4.21 23.92 15.87
N ALA A 185 -4.80 24.29 17.01
CA ALA A 185 -4.24 25.30 17.93
C ALA A 185 -2.99 24.82 18.71
N PHE A 186 -2.67 23.51 18.65
CA PHE A 186 -1.58 22.85 19.39
C PHE A 186 -0.80 21.88 18.47
N SER A 187 -0.51 22.31 17.25
CA SER A 187 0.13 21.48 16.21
C SER A 187 1.51 20.94 16.60
N SER A 188 2.24 21.62 17.49
CA SER A 188 3.55 21.19 18.01
C SER A 188 3.48 20.21 19.18
N SER A 189 2.34 20.08 19.88
CA SER A 189 2.18 19.22 21.05
C SER A 189 1.23 18.03 20.82
N THR A 190 0.63 17.93 19.63
CA THR A 190 -0.27 16.82 19.25
C THR A 190 0.09 16.21 17.89
N SER A 191 1.26 16.53 17.34
CA SER A 191 1.82 15.86 16.17
C SER A 191 2.09 14.39 16.48
N PHE A 192 1.55 13.49 15.65
CA PHE A 192 1.90 12.09 15.73
C PHE A 192 3.36 11.93 15.28
N GLU A 193 4.17 11.32 16.14
CA GLU A 193 5.59 11.10 15.90
C GLU A 193 5.84 9.60 15.79
N GLU A 194 6.75 9.22 14.90
CA GLU A 194 7.27 7.87 14.78
C GLU A 194 8.79 7.88 14.83
N ILE A 195 9.38 6.79 15.30
CA ILE A 195 10.81 6.59 15.09
C ILE A 195 11.09 6.41 13.58
N PRO A 196 12.27 6.82 13.07
CA PRO A 196 12.56 6.78 11.63
C PRO A 196 12.37 5.39 10.99
N GLU A 197 12.64 4.31 11.72
CA GLU A 197 12.44 2.93 11.27
C GLU A 197 10.95 2.64 10.99
N GLN A 198 10.05 3.13 11.84
CA GLN A 198 8.61 2.96 11.69
C GLN A 198 8.05 3.83 10.57
N ALA A 199 8.52 5.08 10.47
CA ALA A 199 8.19 5.94 9.34
C ALA A 199 8.67 5.36 8.00
N PHE A 200 9.85 4.72 7.98
CA PHE A 200 10.39 4.07 6.79
C PHE A 200 9.51 2.91 6.32
N ILE A 201 9.07 2.00 7.20
CA ILE A 201 8.19 0.90 6.79
C ILE A 201 6.82 1.40 6.32
N LEU A 202 6.29 2.47 6.90
CA LEU A 202 5.01 3.06 6.48
C LEU A 202 5.02 3.54 5.01
N LEU A 203 6.18 3.94 4.47
CA LEU A 203 6.30 4.32 3.05
C LEU A 203 5.90 3.18 2.11
N PHE A 204 6.12 1.94 2.55
CA PHE A 204 5.86 0.74 1.77
C PHE A 204 4.47 0.16 2.00
N ALA A 205 3.67 0.72 2.92
CA ALA A 205 2.29 0.26 3.14
C ALA A 205 1.45 0.24 1.83
N PRO A 206 1.52 1.26 0.96
CA PRO A 206 0.85 1.23 -0.34
C PRO A 206 1.18 0.05 -1.26
N VAL A 207 2.35 -0.58 -1.08
CA VAL A 207 2.74 -1.77 -1.85
C VAL A 207 1.90 -2.97 -1.43
N ALA A 208 1.74 -3.17 -0.12
CA ALA A 208 0.97 -4.30 0.41
C ALA A 208 -0.54 -4.07 0.31
N CYS A 209 -1.01 -2.84 0.52
CA CYS A 209 -2.44 -2.55 0.56
C CYS A 209 -3.15 -2.79 -0.79
N TYR A 210 -4.46 -2.99 -0.70
CA TYR A 210 -5.40 -3.06 -1.82
C TYR A 210 -6.31 -1.83 -1.88
N TYR A 211 -6.88 -1.58 -3.04
CA TYR A 211 -7.69 -0.40 -3.30
C TYR A 211 -8.96 -0.77 -4.03
N PHE A 212 -10.08 -0.20 -3.61
CA PHE A 212 -11.35 -0.28 -4.33
C PHE A 212 -11.95 1.12 -4.51
N LEU A 213 -12.62 1.36 -5.63
CA LEU A 213 -13.53 2.47 -5.79
C LEU A 213 -14.91 2.07 -5.27
N LEU A 214 -15.41 2.83 -4.29
CA LEU A 214 -16.75 2.64 -3.73
C LEU A 214 -17.80 3.26 -4.65
N ARG A 215 -18.70 2.41 -5.16
CA ARG A 215 -19.89 2.80 -5.91
C ARG A 215 -21.11 2.44 -5.09
N SER A 216 -21.50 3.33 -4.19
CA SER A 216 -22.76 3.22 -3.47
C SER A 216 -23.77 4.18 -4.08
N THR A 217 -24.98 3.70 -4.36
CA THR A 217 -26.14 4.55 -4.70
C THR A 217 -26.72 5.28 -3.47
N LEU A 218 -26.31 4.87 -2.26
CA LEU A 218 -26.86 5.33 -0.99
C LEU A 218 -25.99 6.36 -0.26
N ARG A 219 -24.69 6.42 -0.56
CA ARG A 219 -23.76 7.38 0.07
C ARG A 219 -23.44 8.53 -0.88
N ASP A 220 -23.42 9.75 -0.31
CA ASP A 220 -23.09 10.99 -1.00
C ASP A 220 -21.65 10.97 -1.54
N LYS A 221 -21.33 11.77 -2.57
CA LYS A 221 -20.11 11.72 -3.42
C LYS A 221 -18.73 11.75 -2.71
N ARG A 222 -18.66 11.79 -1.39
CA ARG A 222 -17.47 12.12 -0.57
C ARG A 222 -16.56 10.95 -0.21
N ALA A 223 -17.03 9.69 -0.22
CA ALA A 223 -16.21 8.51 0.08
C ALA A 223 -16.09 7.61 -1.16
N GLN A 224 -15.12 7.93 -2.02
CA GLN A 224 -14.96 7.25 -3.32
C GLN A 224 -13.98 6.07 -3.28
N TYR A 225 -13.07 6.00 -2.31
CA TYR A 225 -12.04 4.96 -2.29
C TYR A 225 -12.00 4.25 -0.94
N ALA A 226 -11.82 2.94 -0.99
CA ALA A 226 -11.50 2.09 0.14
C ALA A 226 -10.03 1.67 0.06
N LEU A 227 -9.33 1.81 1.19
CA LEU A 227 -7.99 1.25 1.42
C LEU A 227 -8.13 -0.03 2.23
N ILE A 228 -7.64 -1.13 1.70
CA ILE A 228 -7.61 -2.43 2.38
C ILE A 228 -6.22 -2.64 2.96
N ILE A 229 -6.14 -2.74 4.27
CA ILE A 229 -4.93 -3.05 5.03
C ILE A 229 -5.00 -4.54 5.43
N PRO A 230 -4.14 -5.40 4.87
CA PRO A 230 -4.10 -6.82 5.22
C PRO A 230 -3.62 -7.03 6.66
N GLU A 231 -4.14 -8.04 7.34
CA GLU A 231 -3.50 -8.54 8.56
C GLU A 231 -2.36 -9.49 8.20
N VAL A 232 -1.14 -8.96 8.13
CA VAL A 232 0.05 -9.75 7.78
C VAL A 232 0.62 -10.44 9.01
N THR A 233 0.66 -11.77 8.96
CA THR A 233 1.22 -12.65 10.01
C THR A 233 2.52 -13.33 9.58
N ASP A 234 2.77 -13.41 8.26
CA ASP A 234 3.93 -14.02 7.62
C ASP A 234 4.29 -13.21 6.37
N LEU A 235 5.51 -12.65 6.35
CA LEU A 235 5.99 -11.77 5.27
C LEU A 235 6.14 -12.52 3.96
N GLU A 236 6.61 -13.77 4.01
CA GLU A 236 6.93 -14.57 2.83
C GLU A 236 5.67 -15.08 2.16
N LYS A 237 4.73 -15.63 2.94
CA LYS A 237 3.40 -16.01 2.45
C LYS A 237 2.68 -14.81 1.86
N TYR A 238 2.69 -13.67 2.54
CA TYR A 238 2.02 -12.47 2.04
C TYR A 238 2.67 -11.94 0.74
N ALA A 239 3.99 -11.94 0.65
CA ALA A 239 4.68 -11.54 -0.58
C ALA A 239 4.29 -12.46 -1.75
N ASN A 240 4.24 -13.77 -1.51
CA ASN A 240 3.85 -14.76 -2.53
C ASN A 240 2.37 -14.61 -2.95
N TYR A 241 1.49 -14.25 -2.01
CA TYR A 241 0.11 -13.86 -2.32
C TYR A 241 0.07 -12.60 -3.19
N ARG A 242 0.61 -11.47 -2.70
CA ARG A 242 0.42 -10.15 -3.31
C ARG A 242 1.13 -9.99 -4.67
N GLN A 243 2.26 -10.69 -4.84
CA GLN A 243 3.02 -10.74 -6.09
C GLN A 243 2.53 -11.84 -7.04
N ASN A 244 1.44 -12.54 -6.72
CA ASN A 244 0.90 -13.57 -7.60
C ASN A 244 0.52 -12.97 -8.97
N PRO A 245 0.93 -13.57 -10.10
CA PRO A 245 0.61 -13.10 -11.44
C PRO A 245 -0.87 -12.80 -11.67
N HIS A 246 -1.78 -13.63 -11.15
CA HIS A 246 -3.22 -13.45 -11.37
C HIS A 246 -3.75 -12.14 -10.80
N LEU A 247 -3.19 -11.68 -9.68
CA LEU A 247 -3.59 -10.41 -9.06
C LEU A 247 -3.11 -9.18 -9.85
N ARG A 248 -2.19 -9.35 -10.79
CA ARG A 248 -1.69 -8.31 -11.71
C ARG A 248 -2.47 -8.25 -13.02
N GLU A 249 -3.30 -9.26 -13.27
CA GLU A 249 -4.18 -9.36 -14.45
C GLU A 249 -5.59 -8.84 -14.16
N ALA A 250 -5.82 -8.29 -12.96
CA ALA A 250 -7.11 -7.72 -12.60
C ALA A 250 -7.51 -6.64 -13.60
N SER A 251 -8.77 -6.71 -14.00
CA SER A 251 -9.38 -5.79 -14.95
C SER A 251 -9.96 -4.58 -14.24
N TYR A 252 -10.26 -3.51 -14.99
CA TYR A 252 -10.78 -2.29 -14.36
C TYR A 252 -12.14 -2.48 -13.66
N LYS A 253 -12.94 -3.50 -14.03
CA LYS A 253 -14.20 -3.82 -13.32
C LYS A 253 -13.99 -4.40 -11.93
N ASP A 254 -12.84 -5.02 -11.69
CA ASP A 254 -12.49 -5.63 -10.40
C ASP A 254 -12.17 -4.57 -9.35
N PHE A 255 -12.04 -3.31 -9.76
CA PHE A 255 -11.79 -2.18 -8.87
C PHE A 255 -13.01 -1.74 -8.06
N PHE A 256 -14.22 -2.14 -8.40
CA PHE A 256 -15.43 -1.61 -7.77
C PHE A 256 -15.91 -2.45 -6.59
N ALA A 257 -16.34 -1.77 -5.53
CA ALA A 257 -17.07 -2.36 -4.42
C ALA A 257 -18.28 -1.48 -4.05
N SER A 258 -19.34 -2.10 -3.55
CA SER A 258 -20.59 -1.45 -3.13
C SER A 258 -20.50 -0.81 -1.74
N GLY A 259 -19.54 -1.23 -0.91
CA GLY A 259 -19.30 -0.74 0.44
C GLY A 259 -18.02 -1.33 1.05
N LEU A 260 -17.76 -1.06 2.34
CA LEU A 260 -16.54 -1.52 3.03
C LEU A 260 -16.52 -3.02 3.27
N GLY A 261 -17.64 -3.58 3.72
CA GLY A 261 -17.78 -5.03 3.90
C GLY A 261 -17.56 -5.77 2.57
N ASP A 262 -18.20 -5.28 1.50
CA ASP A 262 -18.01 -5.81 0.14
C ASP A 262 -16.55 -5.70 -0.33
N ALA A 263 -15.90 -4.56 -0.12
CA ALA A 263 -14.49 -4.39 -0.50
C ALA A 263 -13.55 -5.35 0.26
N GLY A 264 -13.78 -5.55 1.56
CA GLY A 264 -12.99 -6.49 2.37
C GLY A 264 -13.26 -7.94 2.01
N LEU A 265 -14.52 -8.32 1.79
CA LEU A 265 -14.87 -9.66 1.32
C LEU A 265 -14.30 -9.92 -0.07
N ARG A 266 -14.44 -9.02 -1.04
CA ARG A 266 -13.79 -9.15 -2.36
C ARG A 266 -12.29 -9.40 -2.25
N PHE A 267 -11.60 -8.68 -1.36
CA PHE A 267 -10.18 -8.90 -1.10
C PHE A 267 -9.86 -10.27 -0.47
N LEU A 268 -10.78 -10.88 0.27
CA LEU A 268 -10.56 -12.18 0.92
C LEU A 268 -11.13 -13.36 0.12
N THR A 269 -12.11 -13.14 -0.76
CA THR A 269 -13.00 -14.21 -1.26
C THR A 269 -13.20 -14.25 -2.78
N TYR A 270 -12.70 -13.27 -3.56
CA TYR A 270 -12.72 -13.37 -5.03
C TYR A 270 -12.09 -14.71 -5.43
N GLU A 271 -12.67 -15.53 -6.33
CA GLU A 271 -12.29 -16.96 -6.48
C GLU A 271 -10.77 -17.21 -6.48
N THR A 272 -10.04 -16.49 -7.33
CA THR A 272 -8.57 -16.59 -7.36
C THR A 272 -7.94 -16.12 -6.05
N THR A 273 -8.49 -15.09 -5.44
CA THR A 273 -8.07 -14.52 -4.17
C THR A 273 -8.45 -15.39 -2.96
N ALA A 274 -9.54 -16.15 -2.99
CA ALA A 274 -9.97 -17.02 -1.90
C ALA A 274 -9.05 -18.23 -1.73
N GLU A 275 -8.77 -18.93 -2.84
CA GLU A 275 -7.82 -20.03 -2.85
C GLU A 275 -6.42 -19.55 -2.42
N LEU A 276 -5.99 -18.38 -2.92
CA LEU A 276 -4.71 -17.81 -2.55
C LEU A 276 -4.69 -17.32 -1.09
N ALA A 277 -5.73 -16.61 -0.63
CA ALA A 277 -5.82 -16.10 0.73
C ALA A 277 -5.80 -17.25 1.74
N ASN A 278 -6.57 -18.31 1.51
CA ASN A 278 -6.55 -19.52 2.33
C ASN A 278 -5.16 -20.19 2.30
N LYS A 279 -4.60 -20.42 1.10
CA LYS A 279 -3.26 -20.99 0.92
C LYS A 279 -2.17 -20.21 1.65
N PHE A 280 -2.31 -18.89 1.74
CA PHE A 280 -1.31 -17.99 2.35
C PHE A 280 -1.68 -17.52 3.76
N GLY A 281 -2.79 -18.01 4.35
CA GLY A 281 -3.19 -17.70 5.72
C GLY A 281 -3.67 -16.25 5.93
N LEU A 282 -4.34 -15.66 4.95
CA LEU A 282 -4.96 -14.33 5.04
C LEU A 282 -6.43 -14.46 5.45
N GLU A 283 -6.69 -14.40 6.75
CA GLU A 283 -8.03 -14.61 7.31
C GLU A 283 -8.80 -13.29 7.55
N ARG A 284 -8.06 -12.17 7.68
CA ARG A 284 -8.62 -10.87 8.11
C ARG A 284 -8.00 -9.67 7.40
N CYS A 285 -8.79 -8.62 7.26
CA CYS A 285 -8.32 -7.31 6.78
C CYS A 285 -9.06 -6.14 7.46
N GLN A 286 -8.42 -4.97 7.45
CA GLN A 286 -9.05 -3.70 7.81
C GLN A 286 -9.36 -2.90 6.55
N VAL A 287 -10.59 -2.41 6.45
CA VAL A 287 -11.06 -1.58 5.35
C VAL A 287 -11.33 -0.17 5.85
N LEU A 288 -10.71 0.81 5.20
CA LEU A 288 -10.76 2.22 5.58
C LEU A 288 -11.35 3.06 4.46
N THR A 289 -12.15 4.06 4.82
CA THR A 289 -12.37 5.23 3.94
C THR A 289 -11.74 6.47 4.51
N LEU A 290 -11.26 7.33 3.60
CA LEU A 290 -10.66 8.61 3.92
C LEU A 290 -11.46 9.70 3.20
N GLY A 291 -12.13 10.55 3.96
CA GLY A 291 -13.02 11.59 3.45
C GLY A 291 -12.98 12.87 4.29
N THR A 292 -13.63 13.92 3.79
CA THR A 292 -13.82 15.16 4.55
C THR A 292 -15.02 15.02 5.47
N VAL A 293 -14.84 15.33 6.76
CA VAL A 293 -15.95 15.53 7.69
C VAL A 293 -16.46 16.97 7.59
N ALA A 294 -17.75 17.20 7.85
CA ALA A 294 -18.43 18.47 7.57
C ALA A 294 -17.81 19.70 8.26
N TRP A 295 -17.08 19.50 9.37
CA TRP A 295 -16.47 20.55 10.18
C TRP A 295 -14.97 20.78 9.89
N ALA A 296 -14.35 19.98 9.00
CA ALA A 296 -12.96 20.14 8.59
C ALA A 296 -12.81 19.79 7.10
N SER A 297 -13.19 20.73 6.23
CA SER A 297 -13.17 20.56 4.77
C SER A 297 -11.76 20.44 4.18
N GLN A 298 -10.73 20.87 4.91
CA GLN A 298 -9.32 20.80 4.51
C GLN A 298 -8.57 19.62 5.14
N GLN A 299 -9.03 19.10 6.28
CA GLN A 299 -8.37 18.00 7.01
C GLN A 299 -9.25 16.75 6.94
N LYS A 300 -8.85 15.82 6.07
CA LYS A 300 -9.57 14.55 5.90
C LYS A 300 -9.12 13.55 6.97
N THR A 301 -10.09 13.07 7.73
CA THR A 301 -9.91 12.10 8.81
C THR A 301 -10.35 10.73 8.33
N ARG A 302 -10.02 9.68 9.10
CA ARG A 302 -10.61 8.36 8.91
C ARG A 302 -12.12 8.48 9.07
N THR A 303 -12.87 8.37 7.97
CA THR A 303 -14.32 8.57 7.98
C THR A 303 -15.07 7.32 8.41
N ASP A 304 -14.50 6.15 8.15
CA ASP A 304 -15.11 4.86 8.48
C ASP A 304 -14.00 3.78 8.54
N LEU A 305 -14.15 2.79 9.42
CA LEU A 305 -13.25 1.64 9.60
C LEU A 305 -14.13 0.40 9.78
N TYR A 306 -13.85 -0.63 8.99
CA TYR A 306 -14.50 -1.92 9.13
C TYR A 306 -13.45 -3.03 9.16
N VAL A 307 -13.56 -3.97 10.11
CA VAL A 307 -12.72 -5.18 10.15
C VAL A 307 -13.53 -6.28 9.47
N VAL A 308 -12.94 -6.94 8.50
CA VAL A 308 -13.53 -8.09 7.82
C VAL A 308 -12.72 -9.33 8.18
N GLU A 309 -13.45 -10.38 8.55
CA GLU A 309 -12.93 -11.71 8.79
C GLU A 309 -13.73 -12.67 7.91
N ALA A 310 -13.02 -13.54 7.19
CA ALA A 310 -13.62 -14.44 6.23
C ALA A 310 -13.37 -15.89 6.66
N SER A 311 -14.34 -16.48 7.38
CA SER A 311 -14.38 -17.93 7.56
C SER A 311 -14.78 -18.61 6.25
N GLU A 312 -14.52 -19.91 6.15
CA GLU A 312 -14.92 -20.73 4.99
C GLU A 312 -16.42 -20.56 4.64
N GLU A 313 -17.29 -20.66 5.65
CA GLU A 313 -18.74 -20.44 5.49
C GLU A 313 -19.08 -19.03 4.96
N VAL A 314 -18.39 -17.99 5.43
CA VAL A 314 -18.61 -16.61 4.95
C VAL A 314 -18.14 -16.46 3.51
N CYS A 315 -17.01 -17.08 3.14
CA CYS A 315 -16.51 -17.11 1.78
C CYS A 315 -17.50 -17.79 0.83
N GLU A 316 -17.98 -18.98 1.18
CA GLU A 316 -18.94 -19.75 0.38
C GLU A 316 -20.24 -18.97 0.18
N ASN A 317 -20.82 -18.43 1.27
CA ASN A 317 -22.04 -17.65 1.21
C ASN A 317 -21.89 -16.40 0.35
N TYR A 318 -20.76 -15.69 0.46
CA TYR A 318 -20.51 -14.51 -0.34
C TYR A 318 -20.32 -14.84 -1.83
N GLN A 319 -19.60 -15.92 -2.15
CA GLN A 319 -19.45 -16.41 -3.53
C GLN A 319 -20.81 -16.81 -4.14
N LEU A 320 -21.66 -17.49 -3.37
CA LEU A 320 -23.03 -17.80 -3.79
C LEU A 320 -23.81 -16.51 -4.09
N CYS A 321 -23.75 -15.50 -3.23
CA CYS A 321 -24.37 -14.20 -3.50
C CYS A 321 -23.85 -13.55 -4.77
N CYS A 322 -22.53 -13.50 -4.98
CA CYS A 322 -21.93 -12.94 -6.19
C CYS A 322 -22.44 -13.65 -7.46
N ASN A 323 -22.52 -14.97 -7.44
CA ASN A 323 -22.98 -15.77 -8.57
C ASN A 323 -24.48 -15.56 -8.88
N TRP A 324 -25.29 -15.32 -7.85
CA TRP A 324 -26.72 -15.03 -8.01
C TRP A 324 -26.99 -13.62 -8.55
N PHE A 325 -26.19 -12.62 -8.15
CA PHE A 325 -26.36 -11.23 -8.58
C PHE A 325 -25.58 -10.86 -9.87
N SER A 326 -24.79 -11.80 -10.41
CA SER A 326 -24.06 -11.63 -11.68
C SER A 326 -24.80 -12.21 -12.90
N ARG A 327 -25.99 -12.79 -12.71
CA ARG A 327 -26.94 -13.19 -13.78
C ARG A 327 -27.87 -12.05 -14.14
#